data_AF-Q2FUI5-F1
#
_entry.id   AF-Q2FUI5-F1
#
_cell.length_a   1.000
_cell.length_b   1.000
_cell.length_c   1.000
_cell.angle_alpha   90.00
_cell.angle_beta   90.00
_cell.angle_gamma   90.00
#
_symmetry.space_group_name_H-M   'P 1'
#
loop_
_entity.id
_entity.type
_entity.pdbx_description
1 polymer ?
#
loop_
_entity_poly.entity_id
_entity_poly.type
_entity_poly.pdbx_seq_one_letter_code
_entity_poly.pdbx_strand_id
1 'polypeptide(L)'
;MTTIKNKIIIQGPKVHDVGYRVFLLNRALQSGLIGFSAFNHTLPDNIQQIEICIEGDTESIEEFTTDLHDNIPVHAIVDTISIEPYGKRVITIMDYMHLVQVEQLDKGIPAILSIQSSQEKMLEKQDRMLEKQDQMLEKQDVMIGKQDQMLEKQDQMLGKQDLMIDTQKLTNKEIQTLRYDLKTEMNERFNKIEHELQEVKNALHKHGIMA
;
A
#
# COMPACT_ATOMS: atom_id res chain seq x y z
N MET A 1 33.57 44.06 -37.27
CA MET A 1 34.71 43.52 -36.50
C MET A 1 35.11 42.21 -37.13
N THR A 2 36.40 41.97 -37.30
CA THR A 2 36.91 40.67 -37.78
C THR A 2 36.78 39.68 -36.63
N THR A 3 36.02 38.60 -36.82
CA THR A 3 35.91 37.54 -35.82
C THR A 3 36.97 36.46 -36.06
N ILE A 4 37.51 35.92 -34.98
CA ILE A 4 38.40 34.77 -34.96
C ILE A 4 37.58 33.53 -34.61
N LYS A 5 37.94 32.42 -35.26
CA LYS A 5 37.30 31.12 -35.07
C LYS A 5 38.36 30.07 -34.82
N ASN A 6 38.26 29.42 -33.69
CA ASN A 6 39.16 28.35 -33.30
C ASN A 6 38.38 27.08 -32.99
N LYS A 7 39.00 25.95 -33.29
CA LYS A 7 38.59 24.64 -32.80
C LYS A 7 39.60 24.23 -31.74
N ILE A 8 39.09 23.81 -30.60
CA ILE A 8 39.86 23.34 -29.46
C ILE A 8 39.51 21.87 -29.24
N ILE A 9 40.52 21.04 -29.09
CA ILE A 9 40.37 19.62 -28.81
C ILE A 9 40.96 19.35 -27.44
N ILE A 10 40.14 18.85 -26.52
CA ILE A 10 40.58 18.42 -25.19
C ILE A 10 40.45 16.89 -25.15
N GLN A 11 41.54 16.19 -24.90
CA GLN A 11 41.56 14.73 -24.79
C GLN A 11 42.12 14.29 -23.45
N GLY A 12 41.64 13.15 -22.97
CA GLY A 12 42.22 12.46 -21.83
C GLY A 12 41.41 11.22 -21.45
N PRO A 13 41.84 10.49 -20.42
CA PRO A 13 41.16 9.27 -19.99
C PRO A 13 39.82 9.58 -19.29
N LYS A 14 39.60 10.82 -18.82
CA LYS A 14 38.35 11.22 -18.17
C LYS A 14 38.02 12.70 -18.42
N VAL A 15 37.32 13.00 -19.51
CA VAL A 15 36.82 14.35 -19.82
C VAL A 15 35.29 14.40 -20.03
N HIS A 16 34.63 13.25 -20.12
CA HIS A 16 33.17 13.13 -20.19
C HIS A 16 32.55 12.97 -18.81
N ASP A 17 31.31 13.44 -18.65
CA ASP A 17 30.50 13.31 -17.44
C ASP A 17 31.14 13.89 -16.16
N VAL A 18 32.05 14.85 -16.33
CA VAL A 18 32.70 15.60 -15.24
C VAL A 18 32.27 17.07 -15.22
N GLY A 19 31.19 17.40 -15.93
CA GLY A 19 30.67 18.76 -16.06
C GLY A 19 31.45 19.66 -17.04
N TYR A 20 32.46 19.12 -17.74
CA TYR A 20 33.39 19.89 -18.56
C TYR A 20 32.70 20.75 -19.64
N ARG A 21 31.72 20.20 -20.38
CA ARG A 21 30.98 20.98 -21.40
C ARG A 21 30.25 22.20 -20.82
N VAL A 22 29.65 22.06 -19.64
CA VAL A 22 28.94 23.15 -18.94
C VAL A 22 29.93 24.15 -18.35
N PHE A 23 31.05 23.66 -17.81
CA PHE A 23 32.15 24.51 -17.35
C PHE A 23 32.68 25.41 -18.48
N LEU A 24 32.95 24.85 -19.66
CA LEU A 24 33.41 25.60 -20.83
C LEU A 24 32.34 26.56 -21.35
N LEU A 25 31.07 26.18 -21.32
CA LEU A 25 29.96 27.08 -21.68
C LEU A 25 29.88 28.30 -20.76
N ASN A 26 30.00 28.10 -19.45
CA ASN A 26 30.00 29.22 -18.49
C ASN A 26 31.18 30.16 -18.75
N ARG A 27 32.36 29.60 -19.02
CA ARG A 27 33.54 30.38 -19.38
C ARG A 27 33.33 31.17 -20.69
N ALA A 28 32.75 30.53 -21.70
CA ALA A 28 32.43 31.17 -22.97
C ALA A 28 31.48 32.36 -22.82
N LEU A 29 30.48 32.25 -21.94
CA LEU A 29 29.58 33.35 -21.59
C LEU A 29 30.32 34.50 -20.89
N GLN A 30 31.20 34.16 -19.94
CA GLN A 30 31.99 35.17 -19.21
C GLN A 30 32.96 35.92 -20.12
N SER A 31 33.56 35.20 -21.09
CA SER A 31 34.52 35.78 -22.06
C SER A 31 33.84 36.52 -23.22
N GLY A 32 32.51 36.64 -23.24
CA GLY A 32 31.79 37.37 -24.29
C GLY A 32 31.78 36.71 -25.68
N LEU A 33 31.95 35.38 -25.77
CA LEU A 33 31.97 34.69 -27.07
C LEU A 33 30.64 34.81 -27.82
N ILE A 34 30.72 35.01 -29.14
CA ILE A 34 29.57 35.10 -30.05
C ILE A 34 29.06 33.69 -30.37
N GLY A 35 29.98 32.79 -30.70
CA GLY A 35 29.68 31.40 -31.05
C GLY A 35 30.41 30.43 -30.14
N PHE A 36 29.72 29.37 -29.74
CA PHE A 36 30.26 28.33 -28.89
C PHE A 36 29.55 27.01 -29.16
N SER A 37 30.30 25.93 -29.24
CA SER A 37 29.78 24.57 -29.13
C SER A 37 30.81 23.67 -28.49
N ALA A 38 30.37 22.73 -27.65
CA ALA A 38 31.21 21.66 -27.13
C ALA A 38 30.51 20.30 -27.27
N PHE A 39 31.16 19.34 -27.91
CA PHE A 39 30.61 18.00 -28.13
C PHE A 39 31.58 16.92 -27.67
N ASN A 40 31.04 15.90 -27.02
CA ASN A 40 31.81 14.75 -26.59
C ASN A 40 31.94 13.79 -27.76
N HIS A 41 33.16 13.38 -28.08
CA HIS A 41 33.46 12.28 -29.00
C HIS A 41 34.26 11.22 -28.26
N THR A 42 34.04 9.96 -28.61
CA THR A 42 34.86 8.84 -28.11
C THR A 42 35.67 8.32 -29.29
N LEU A 43 36.99 8.40 -29.15
CA LEU A 43 37.94 7.85 -30.11
C LEU A 43 38.14 6.34 -29.88
N PRO A 44 38.83 5.62 -30.79
CA PRO A 44 39.29 4.26 -30.51
C PRO A 44 40.03 4.17 -29.16
N ASP A 45 40.04 2.98 -28.56
CA ASP A 45 40.66 2.70 -27.25
C ASP A 45 40.04 3.47 -26.06
N ASN A 46 38.77 3.89 -26.18
CA ASN A 46 38.02 4.63 -25.15
C ASN A 46 38.63 5.96 -24.74
N ILE A 47 39.47 6.56 -25.59
CA ILE A 47 39.99 7.91 -25.36
C ILE A 47 38.82 8.90 -25.49
N GLN A 48 38.60 9.66 -24.43
CA GLN A 48 37.54 10.65 -24.39
C GLN A 48 38.06 11.97 -24.96
N GLN A 49 37.26 12.56 -25.84
CA GLN A 49 37.54 13.84 -26.47
C GLN A 49 36.37 14.79 -26.28
N ILE A 50 36.66 16.07 -26.05
CA ILE A 50 35.72 17.17 -26.22
C ILE A 50 36.21 18.00 -27.39
N GLU A 51 35.36 18.15 -28.41
CA GLU A 51 35.57 19.10 -29.50
C GLU A 51 34.82 20.38 -29.19
N ILE A 52 35.54 21.49 -29.14
CA ILE A 52 34.98 22.83 -28.91
C ILE A 52 35.21 23.69 -30.13
N CYS A 53 34.18 24.38 -30.60
CA CYS A 53 34.33 25.43 -31.61
C CYS A 53 33.91 26.75 -30.99
N ILE A 54 34.74 27.79 -31.16
CA ILE A 54 34.51 29.13 -30.61
C ILE A 54 34.58 30.19 -31.71
N GLU A 55 33.79 31.24 -31.57
CA GLU A 55 33.78 32.42 -32.44
C GLU A 55 33.66 33.69 -31.58
N GLY A 56 34.55 34.66 -31.77
CA GLY A 56 34.59 35.91 -31.02
C GLY A 56 35.54 36.93 -31.63
N ASP A 57 35.66 38.11 -31.04
CA ASP A 57 36.78 39.01 -31.33
C ASP A 57 38.07 38.51 -30.65
N THR A 58 39.19 39.19 -30.92
CA THR A 58 40.51 38.78 -30.40
C THR A 58 40.54 38.74 -28.86
N GLU A 59 39.99 39.75 -28.19
CA GLU A 59 39.97 39.84 -26.72
C GLU A 59 39.16 38.68 -26.12
N SER A 60 37.96 38.42 -26.65
CA SER A 60 37.09 37.33 -26.20
C SER A 60 37.73 35.95 -26.38
N ILE A 61 38.45 35.73 -27.49
CA ILE A 61 39.16 34.48 -27.76
C ILE A 61 40.36 34.31 -26.83
N GLU A 62 41.15 35.36 -26.63
CA GLU A 62 42.28 35.35 -25.70
C GLU A 62 41.81 35.09 -24.27
N GLU A 63 40.77 35.77 -23.80
CA GLU A 63 40.18 35.54 -22.48
C GLU A 63 39.66 34.11 -22.32
N PHE A 64 38.94 33.58 -23.32
CA PHE A 64 38.46 32.20 -23.27
C PHE A 64 39.60 31.18 -23.21
N THR A 65 40.66 31.39 -23.97
CA THR A 65 41.76 30.41 -24.11
C THR A 65 42.83 30.52 -23.02
N THR A 66 42.85 31.61 -22.27
CA THR A 66 43.75 31.83 -21.14
C THR A 66 43.60 30.72 -20.09
N ASP A 67 44.72 30.12 -19.66
CA ASP A 67 44.75 29.13 -18.57
C ASP A 67 43.86 27.89 -18.77
N LEU A 68 43.55 27.50 -20.02
CA LEU A 68 42.79 26.26 -20.30
C LEU A 68 43.48 25.00 -19.75
N HIS A 69 44.80 25.04 -19.59
CA HIS A 69 45.59 23.96 -19.00
C HIS A 69 45.55 23.95 -17.46
N ASP A 70 45.41 25.12 -16.85
CA ASP A 70 45.52 25.27 -15.39
C ASP A 70 44.14 25.26 -14.69
N ASN A 71 43.07 25.53 -15.45
CA ASN A 71 41.71 25.59 -14.93
C ASN A 71 40.83 24.48 -15.54
N ILE A 72 40.99 23.26 -15.01
CA ILE A 72 40.23 22.08 -15.39
C ILE A 72 39.23 21.68 -14.29
N PRO A 73 38.07 21.07 -14.64
CA PRO A 73 37.13 20.56 -13.64
C PRO A 73 37.77 19.54 -12.69
N VAL A 74 37.35 19.54 -11.41
CA VAL A 74 37.96 18.73 -10.31
C VAL A 74 38.09 17.23 -10.61
N HIS A 75 37.21 16.67 -11.44
CA HIS A 75 37.20 15.24 -11.77
C HIS A 75 37.71 14.94 -13.19
N ALA A 76 38.17 15.95 -13.92
CA ALA A 76 38.73 15.77 -15.25
C ALA A 76 40.17 15.26 -15.16
N ILE A 77 40.53 14.36 -16.06
CA ILE A 77 41.90 13.93 -16.32
C ILE A 77 42.14 14.20 -17.81
N VAL A 78 43.01 15.17 -18.07
CA VAL A 78 43.33 15.70 -19.40
C VAL A 78 44.77 15.33 -19.74
N ASP A 79 44.98 14.77 -20.92
CA ASP A 79 46.31 14.47 -21.46
C ASP A 79 46.78 15.57 -22.41
N THR A 80 45.89 16.04 -23.29
CA THR A 80 46.25 17.01 -24.33
C THR A 80 45.15 18.05 -24.53
N ILE A 81 45.58 19.27 -24.84
CA ILE A 81 44.73 20.34 -25.35
C ILE A 81 45.42 20.90 -26.59
N SER A 82 44.69 21.01 -27.70
CA SER A 82 45.18 21.64 -28.92
C SER A 82 44.19 22.68 -29.43
N ILE A 83 44.71 23.72 -30.07
CA ILE A 83 43.94 24.85 -30.62
C ILE A 83 44.36 25.04 -32.07
N GLU A 84 43.40 25.06 -32.98
CA GLU A 84 43.65 25.28 -34.40
C GLU A 84 42.59 26.22 -35.03
N PRO A 85 42.92 26.92 -36.13
CA PRO A 85 41.95 27.75 -36.84
C PRO A 85 40.76 26.94 -37.35
N TYR A 86 39.55 27.51 -37.27
CA TYR A 86 38.31 26.85 -37.69
C TYR A 86 37.58 27.64 -38.78
N GLY A 87 37.41 27.03 -39.94
CA GLY A 87 36.85 27.71 -41.12
C GLY A 87 35.32 27.63 -41.27
N LYS A 88 34.62 26.87 -40.45
CA LYS A 88 33.16 26.66 -40.60
C LYS A 88 32.36 27.58 -39.68
N ARG A 89 31.04 27.59 -39.87
CA ARG A 89 30.12 28.29 -38.96
C ARG A 89 30.20 27.68 -37.56
N VAL A 90 30.28 28.55 -36.55
CA VAL A 90 30.06 28.19 -35.16
C VAL A 90 28.62 28.59 -34.81
N ILE A 91 27.91 27.73 -34.10
CA ILE A 91 26.56 28.03 -33.62
C ILE A 91 26.62 29.12 -32.54
N THR A 92 25.58 29.95 -32.42
CA THR A 92 25.59 31.00 -31.39
C THR A 92 25.61 30.37 -30.01
N ILE A 93 26.22 31.06 -29.04
CA ILE A 93 26.25 30.55 -27.67
C ILE A 93 24.83 30.33 -27.10
N MET A 94 23.87 31.19 -27.47
CA MET A 94 22.48 31.07 -27.07
C MET A 94 21.81 29.81 -27.64
N ASP A 95 22.02 29.52 -28.92
CA ASP A 95 21.47 28.31 -29.54
C ASP A 95 22.09 27.05 -28.93
N TYR A 96 23.39 27.07 -28.59
CA TYR A 96 24.03 25.96 -27.89
C TYR A 96 23.50 25.78 -26.46
N MET A 97 23.22 26.87 -25.72
CA MET A 97 22.55 26.77 -24.41
C MET A 97 21.19 26.06 -24.52
N HIS A 98 20.39 26.38 -25.54
CA HIS A 98 19.12 25.69 -25.80
C HIS A 98 19.32 24.22 -26.15
N LEU A 99 20.33 23.88 -26.95
CA LEU A 99 20.66 22.49 -27.26
C LEU A 99 21.02 21.69 -25.99
N VAL A 100 21.88 22.24 -25.14
CA VAL A 100 22.26 21.60 -23.86
C VAL A 100 21.04 21.45 -22.95
N GLN A 101 20.13 22.43 -22.91
CA GLN A 101 18.88 22.32 -22.16
C GLN A 101 18.01 21.16 -22.66
N VAL A 102 17.86 21.02 -23.98
CA VAL A 102 17.13 19.90 -24.59
C VAL A 102 17.79 18.55 -24.26
N GLU A 103 19.12 18.45 -24.34
CA GLU A 103 19.86 17.23 -23.94
C GLU A 103 19.59 16.85 -22.47
N GLN A 104 19.52 17.82 -21.56
CA GLN A 104 19.20 17.52 -20.15
C GLN A 104 17.74 17.10 -19.95
N LEU A 105 16.81 17.70 -20.69
CA LEU A 105 15.40 17.30 -20.64
C LEU A 105 15.19 15.89 -21.20
N ASP A 106 15.89 15.54 -22.27
CA ASP A 106 15.86 14.20 -22.87
C ASP A 106 16.31 13.11 -21.88
N LYS A 107 17.36 13.39 -21.10
CA LYS A 107 17.80 12.52 -20.00
C LYS A 107 16.74 12.33 -18.90
N GLY A 108 15.78 13.24 -18.79
CA GLY A 108 14.65 13.13 -17.87
C GLY A 108 13.55 12.18 -18.34
N ILE A 109 13.42 11.94 -19.65
CA ILE A 109 12.34 11.11 -20.22
C ILE A 109 12.35 9.67 -19.64
N PRO A 110 13.49 8.96 -19.57
CA PRO A 110 13.53 7.61 -18.98
C PRO A 110 13.10 7.60 -17.51
N ALA A 111 13.44 8.64 -16.74
CA ALA A 111 13.03 8.75 -15.34
C ALA A 111 11.52 8.92 -15.22
N ILE A 112 10.90 9.76 -16.06
CA ILE A 112 9.44 9.96 -16.10
C ILE A 112 8.73 8.66 -16.47
N LEU A 113 9.20 7.95 -17.51
CA LEU A 113 8.64 6.65 -17.91
C LEU A 113 8.77 5.60 -16.80
N SER A 114 9.89 5.58 -16.08
CA SER A 114 10.11 4.69 -14.94
C SER A 114 9.16 4.99 -13.77
N ILE A 115 8.91 6.27 -13.49
CA ILE A 115 7.94 6.72 -12.49
C ILE A 115 6.54 6.27 -12.88
N GLN A 116 6.12 6.48 -14.12
CA GLN A 116 4.81 6.04 -14.61
C GLN A 116 4.62 4.53 -14.44
N SER A 117 5.59 3.73 -14.90
CA SER A 117 5.53 2.26 -14.76
C SER A 117 5.48 1.82 -13.29
N SER A 118 6.18 2.53 -12.40
CA SER A 118 6.16 2.24 -10.96
C SER A 118 4.81 2.59 -10.33
N GLN A 119 4.17 3.68 -10.77
CA GLN A 119 2.83 4.06 -10.33
C GLN A 119 1.77 3.06 -10.79
N GLU A 120 1.82 2.60 -12.05
CA GLU A 120 0.92 1.56 -12.56
C GLU A 120 1.00 0.27 -11.72
N LYS A 121 2.21 -0.20 -11.40
CA LYS A 121 2.42 -1.36 -10.52
C LYS A 121 1.92 -1.14 -9.08
N MET A 122 1.96 0.10 -8.59
CA MET A 122 1.44 0.44 -7.27
C MET A 122 -0.09 0.36 -7.26
N LEU A 123 -0.75 0.92 -8.29
CA LEU A 123 -2.20 0.86 -8.45
C LEU A 123 -2.68 -0.59 -8.54
N GLU A 124 -2.03 -1.43 -9.36
CA GLU A 124 -2.38 -2.86 -9.47
C GLU A 124 -2.29 -3.58 -8.11
N LYS A 125 -1.29 -3.26 -7.29
CA LYS A 125 -1.16 -3.82 -5.93
C LYS A 125 -2.24 -3.32 -4.99
N GLN A 126 -2.68 -2.07 -5.13
CA GLN A 126 -3.78 -1.51 -4.35
C GLN A 126 -5.10 -2.18 -4.73
N ASP A 127 -5.39 -2.35 -6.02
CA ASP A 127 -6.59 -3.05 -6.50
C ASP A 127 -6.65 -4.48 -5.95
N ARG A 128 -5.54 -5.22 -6.01
CA ARG A 128 -5.46 -6.58 -5.42
C ARG A 128 -5.62 -6.61 -3.90
N MET A 129 -5.28 -5.52 -3.21
CA MET A 129 -5.49 -5.40 -1.77
C MET A 129 -6.97 -5.16 -1.46
N LEU A 130 -7.63 -4.29 -2.23
CA LEU A 130 -9.07 -4.04 -2.13
C LEU A 130 -9.86 -5.31 -2.38
N GLU A 131 -9.56 -6.07 -3.45
CA GLU A 131 -10.21 -7.35 -3.73
C GLU A 131 -10.10 -8.33 -2.55
N LYS A 132 -8.95 -8.38 -1.88
CA LYS A 132 -8.76 -9.23 -0.69
C LYS A 132 -9.54 -8.74 0.52
N GLN A 133 -9.71 -7.43 0.68
CA GLN A 133 -10.55 -6.86 1.72
C GLN A 133 -12.02 -7.19 1.47
N ASP A 134 -12.50 -7.05 0.23
CA ASP A 134 -13.87 -7.41 -0.14
C ASP A 134 -14.16 -8.90 0.13
N GLN A 135 -13.24 -9.80 -0.24
CA GLN A 135 -13.36 -11.23 0.09
C GLN A 135 -13.37 -11.52 1.59
N MET A 136 -12.68 -10.69 2.39
CA MET A 136 -12.67 -10.82 3.85
C MET A 136 -14.00 -10.37 4.44
N LEU A 137 -14.55 -9.26 3.95
CA LEU A 137 -15.87 -8.75 4.35
C LEU A 137 -16.97 -9.76 4.02
N GLU A 138 -16.96 -10.33 2.81
CA GLU A 138 -17.93 -11.36 2.41
C GLU A 138 -17.88 -12.58 3.36
N LYS A 139 -16.68 -13.01 3.76
CA LYS A 139 -16.54 -14.09 4.75
C LYS A 139 -17.05 -13.72 6.13
N GLN A 140 -16.90 -12.47 6.55
CA GLN A 140 -17.45 -11.97 7.80
C GLN A 140 -18.98 -11.96 7.75
N ASP A 141 -19.58 -11.49 6.66
CA ASP A 141 -21.04 -11.50 6.48
C ASP A 141 -21.61 -12.91 6.56
N VAL A 142 -20.97 -13.89 5.90
CA VAL A 142 -21.36 -15.31 6.00
C VAL A 142 -21.25 -15.84 7.43
N MET A 143 -20.23 -15.42 8.19
CA MET A 143 -20.08 -15.83 9.59
C MET A 143 -21.17 -15.24 10.48
N ILE A 144 -21.50 -13.95 10.30
CA ILE A 144 -22.59 -13.27 11.01
C ILE A 144 -23.91 -13.99 10.72
N GLY A 145 -24.22 -14.26 9.45
CA GLY A 145 -25.44 -14.98 9.07
C GLY A 145 -25.55 -16.39 9.70
N LYS A 146 -24.41 -17.08 9.90
CA LYS A 146 -24.40 -18.37 10.63
C LYS A 146 -24.62 -18.20 12.13
N GLN A 147 -24.14 -17.11 12.73
CA GLN A 147 -24.40 -16.81 14.14
C GLN A 147 -25.88 -16.49 14.35
N ASP A 148 -26.49 -15.70 13.48
CA ASP A 148 -27.93 -15.39 13.53
C ASP A 148 -28.79 -16.66 13.45
N GLN A 149 -28.48 -17.58 12.53
CA GLN A 149 -29.16 -18.87 12.44
C GLN A 149 -28.98 -19.74 13.70
N MET A 150 -27.84 -19.63 14.38
CA MET A 150 -27.60 -20.36 15.63
C MET A 150 -28.42 -19.77 16.77
N LEU A 151 -28.49 -18.44 16.87
CA LEU A 151 -29.32 -17.73 17.85
C LEU A 151 -30.80 -18.07 17.66
N GLU A 152 -31.29 -18.06 16.42
CA GLU A 152 -32.69 -18.42 16.13
C GLU A 152 -33.02 -19.86 16.59
N LYS A 153 -32.10 -20.80 16.39
CA LYS A 153 -32.27 -22.18 16.88
C LYS A 153 -32.24 -22.27 18.41
N GLN A 154 -31.43 -21.45 19.08
CA GLN A 154 -31.43 -21.38 20.54
C GLN A 154 -32.74 -20.81 21.06
N ASP A 155 -33.26 -19.74 20.46
CA ASP A 155 -34.56 -19.16 20.82
C ASP A 155 -35.71 -20.17 20.64
N GLN A 156 -35.72 -20.92 19.54
CA GLN A 156 -36.69 -21.99 19.32
C GLN A 156 -36.59 -23.10 20.37
N MET A 157 -35.37 -23.45 20.81
CA MET A 157 -35.15 -24.45 21.86
C MET A 157 -35.64 -23.95 23.22
N LEU A 158 -35.34 -22.70 23.57
CA LEU A 158 -35.82 -22.06 24.80
C LEU A 158 -37.36 -22.04 24.83
N GLY A 159 -38.00 -21.62 23.72
CA GLY A 159 -39.46 -21.63 23.63
C GLY A 159 -40.08 -23.03 23.82
N LYS A 160 -39.42 -24.09 23.32
CA LYS A 160 -39.84 -25.49 23.58
C LYS A 160 -39.66 -25.90 25.04
N GLN A 161 -38.58 -25.45 25.69
CA GLN A 161 -38.35 -25.70 27.11
C GLN A 161 -39.39 -25.00 27.99
N ASP A 162 -39.76 -23.76 27.66
CA ASP A 162 -40.80 -23.02 28.38
C ASP A 162 -42.16 -23.75 28.30
N LEU A 163 -42.57 -24.17 27.09
CA LEU A 163 -43.78 -24.99 26.88
C LEU A 163 -43.77 -26.27 27.71
N MET A 164 -42.62 -26.96 27.77
CA MET A 164 -42.46 -28.18 28.56
C MET A 164 -42.58 -27.91 30.05
N ILE A 165 -41.95 -26.84 30.55
CA ILE A 165 -42.04 -26.42 31.96
C ILE A 165 -43.48 -26.10 32.34
N ASP A 166 -44.21 -25.37 31.48
CA ASP A 166 -45.61 -25.03 31.75
C ASP A 166 -46.51 -26.27 31.75
N THR A 167 -46.27 -27.21 30.83
CA THR A 167 -46.96 -28.51 30.83
C THR A 167 -46.66 -29.29 32.13
N GLN A 168 -45.39 -29.35 32.56
CA GLN A 168 -45.02 -30.01 33.81
C GLN A 168 -45.66 -29.34 35.04
N LYS A 169 -45.76 -28.01 35.08
CA LYS A 169 -46.46 -27.29 36.16
C LYS A 169 -47.94 -27.68 36.21
N LEU A 170 -48.62 -27.76 35.06
CA LEU A 170 -50.01 -28.20 34.98
C LEU A 170 -50.18 -29.64 35.46
N THR A 171 -49.37 -30.58 34.95
CA THR A 171 -49.40 -31.98 35.40
C THR A 171 -49.13 -32.12 36.90
N ASN A 172 -48.17 -31.38 37.45
CA ASN A 172 -47.91 -31.38 38.89
C ASN A 172 -49.10 -30.86 39.70
N LYS A 173 -49.78 -29.82 39.22
CA LYS A 173 -51.00 -29.30 39.85
C LYS A 173 -52.12 -30.33 39.83
N GLU A 174 -52.34 -31.01 38.70
CA GLU A 174 -53.33 -32.09 38.60
C GLU A 174 -53.02 -33.25 39.56
N ILE A 175 -51.76 -33.68 39.65
CA ILE A 175 -51.32 -34.72 40.60
C ILE A 175 -51.57 -34.29 42.06
N GLN A 176 -51.29 -33.02 42.40
CA GLN A 176 -51.56 -32.50 43.74
C GLN A 176 -53.05 -32.54 44.06
N THR A 177 -53.91 -32.14 43.11
CA THR A 177 -55.37 -32.22 43.26
C THR A 177 -55.84 -33.67 43.44
N LEU A 178 -55.41 -34.59 42.57
CA LEU A 178 -55.76 -36.01 42.68
C LEU A 178 -55.34 -36.63 44.02
N ARG A 179 -54.15 -36.25 44.53
CA ARG A 179 -53.68 -36.70 45.86
C ARG A 179 -54.58 -36.17 46.98
N TYR A 180 -55.03 -34.93 46.88
CA TYR A 180 -55.95 -34.34 47.85
C TYR A 180 -57.31 -35.02 47.82
N ASP A 181 -57.87 -35.23 46.63
CA ASP A 181 -59.17 -35.89 46.44
C ASP A 181 -59.12 -37.34 46.95
N LEU A 182 -58.09 -38.10 46.58
CA LEU A 182 -57.90 -39.48 47.05
C LEU A 182 -57.76 -39.56 48.57
N LYS A 183 -56.98 -38.65 49.17
CA LYS A 183 -56.82 -38.59 50.63
C LYS A 183 -58.16 -38.32 51.32
N THR A 184 -58.96 -37.42 50.74
CA THR A 184 -60.29 -37.08 51.26
C THR A 184 -61.22 -38.28 51.16
N GLU A 185 -61.33 -38.92 49.98
CA GLU A 185 -62.16 -40.11 49.76
C GLU A 185 -61.76 -41.27 50.66
N MET A 186 -60.44 -41.54 50.80
CA MET A 186 -59.95 -42.59 51.68
C MET A 186 -60.31 -42.34 53.14
N ASN A 187 -60.15 -41.11 53.63
CA ASN A 187 -60.52 -40.76 55.01
C ASN A 187 -62.02 -40.95 55.25
N GLU A 188 -62.87 -40.52 54.31
CA GLU A 188 -64.31 -40.73 54.40
C GLU A 188 -64.67 -42.23 54.45
N ARG A 189 -64.07 -43.04 53.57
CA ARG A 189 -64.28 -44.50 53.58
C ARG A 189 -63.77 -45.15 54.87
N PHE A 190 -62.59 -44.78 55.36
CA PHE A 190 -62.05 -45.32 56.62
C PHE A 190 -62.92 -44.94 57.81
N ASN A 191 -63.35 -43.68 57.92
CA ASN A 191 -64.26 -43.25 58.98
C ASN A 191 -65.57 -44.04 58.96
N LYS A 192 -66.12 -44.30 57.77
CA LYS A 192 -67.32 -45.12 57.62
C LYS A 192 -67.09 -46.57 58.06
N ILE A 193 -65.98 -47.18 57.65
CA ILE A 193 -65.60 -48.54 58.06
C ILE A 193 -65.38 -48.61 59.58
N GLU A 194 -64.68 -47.63 60.16
CA GLU A 194 -64.48 -47.53 61.61
C GLU A 194 -65.80 -47.44 62.37
N HIS A 195 -66.75 -46.65 61.85
CA HIS A 195 -68.08 -46.55 62.42
C HIS A 195 -68.85 -47.88 62.35
N GLU A 196 -68.91 -48.49 61.16
CA GLU A 196 -69.55 -49.81 60.96
C GLU A 196 -68.92 -50.90 61.85
N LEU A 197 -67.59 -50.93 61.98
CA LEU A 197 -66.88 -51.84 62.88
C LEU A 197 -67.23 -51.60 64.35
N GLN A 198 -67.41 -50.35 64.75
CA GLN A 198 -67.80 -50.00 66.11
C GLN A 198 -69.23 -50.48 66.41
N GLU A 199 -70.16 -50.34 65.46
CA GLU A 199 -71.51 -50.88 65.58
C GLU A 199 -71.50 -52.41 65.73
N VAL A 200 -70.72 -53.12 64.91
CA VAL A 200 -70.55 -54.58 65.01
C VAL A 200 -69.98 -54.98 66.38
N LYS A 201 -68.93 -54.30 66.86
CA LYS A 201 -68.35 -54.55 68.20
C LYS A 201 -69.37 -54.37 69.32
N ASN A 202 -70.17 -53.30 69.25
CA ASN A 202 -71.23 -53.02 70.22
C ASN A 202 -72.31 -54.12 70.20
N ALA A 203 -72.71 -54.57 69.01
CA ALA A 203 -73.68 -55.66 68.86
C ALA A 203 -73.17 -56.99 69.44
N LEU A 204 -71.88 -57.32 69.22
CA LEU A 204 -71.25 -58.53 69.77
C LEU A 204 -71.16 -58.51 71.30
N HIS A 205 -70.86 -57.36 71.92
CA HIS A 205 -70.92 -57.18 73.38
C HIS A 205 -72.34 -57.41 73.91
N LYS A 206 -73.35 -56.84 73.25
CA LYS A 206 -74.76 -56.98 73.66
C LYS A 206 -75.26 -58.43 73.64
N HIS A 207 -74.69 -59.27 72.76
CA HIS A 207 -75.05 -60.69 72.64
C HIS A 207 -74.09 -61.62 73.42
N GLY A 208 -73.16 -61.09 74.21
CA GLY A 208 -72.26 -61.87 75.09
C GLY A 208 -71.19 -62.69 74.37
N ILE A 209 -70.86 -62.36 73.11
CA ILE A 209 -69.88 -63.07 72.28
C ILE A 209 -68.48 -62.47 72.43
N MET A 210 -68.38 -61.17 72.73
CA MET A 210 -67.14 -60.49 73.16
C MET A 210 -67.28 -60.10 74.64
N ALA A 211 -66.21 -60.30 75.41
CA ALA A 211 -66.09 -59.90 76.82
C ALA A 211 -65.56 -58.48 76.96
#